data_AF-A0A9D3N7R2-F1
#
_entry.id   AF-A0A9D3N7R2-F1
#
_cell.length_a   1.000
_cell.length_b   1.000
_cell.length_c   1.000
_cell.angle_alpha   90.00
_cell.angle_beta   90.00
_cell.angle_gamma   90.00
#
_symmetry.space_group_name_H-M   'P 1'
#
loop_
_entity.id
_entity.type
_entity.pdbx_description
1 polymer ?
#
loop_
_entity_poly.entity_id
_entity_poly.type
_entity_poly.pdbx_seq_one_letter_code
_entity_poly.pdbx_strand_id
1 'polypeptide(L)'
;MADDHTDADQSMEGHTPVAENPHAEYGLTENIQRIVESEKANADKVPKQKVDLQTLQTLPTRAYLDQTVVPILLQGLSVLAKERPPNPIEFLATFLLKNKSQFEDRS
;
A
#
# COMPACT_ATOMS: atom_id res chain seq x y z
N MET A 1 -40.13 -51.99 19.36
CA MET A 1 -40.32 -50.67 18.74
C MET A 1 -39.89 -49.68 19.82
N ALA A 2 -38.67 -49.11 19.79
CA ALA A 2 -38.18 -48.08 18.85
C ALA A 2 -39.22 -46.95 18.76
N ASP A 3 -38.97 -45.69 19.16
CA ASP A 3 -37.83 -44.79 18.93
C ASP A 3 -37.77 -43.75 20.08
N ASP A 4 -36.61 -43.41 20.67
CA ASP A 4 -35.70 -42.29 20.31
C ASP A 4 -36.38 -41.01 19.78
N HIS A 5 -36.30 -39.92 20.57
CA HIS A 5 -35.76 -38.64 20.09
C HIS A 5 -35.61 -37.64 21.24
N THR A 6 -34.35 -37.28 21.47
CA THR A 6 -33.92 -36.10 22.24
C THR A 6 -33.99 -34.89 21.31
N ASP A 7 -34.62 -33.80 21.72
CA ASP A 7 -34.58 -32.49 21.05
C ASP A 7 -34.29 -31.45 22.15
N ALA A 8 -33.02 -31.19 22.45
CA ALA A 8 -32.17 -30.19 21.79
C ALA A 8 -32.64 -28.75 22.09
N ASP A 9 -32.12 -28.27 23.21
CA ASP A 9 -31.98 -26.86 23.56
C ASP A 9 -31.47 -26.04 22.36
N GLN A 10 -32.33 -25.16 21.83
CA GLN A 10 -31.93 -24.13 20.88
C GLN A 10 -32.76 -22.88 21.17
N SER A 11 -32.21 -21.93 21.91
CA SER A 11 -32.46 -20.49 21.74
C SER A 11 -31.67 -19.66 22.75
N MET A 12 -30.47 -19.22 22.34
CA MET A 12 -29.91 -17.86 22.52
C MET A 12 -28.39 -17.93 22.62
N GLU A 13 -27.72 -18.05 21.47
CA GLU A 13 -26.35 -17.55 21.35
C GLU A 13 -26.40 -16.20 20.63
N GLY A 14 -26.37 -15.14 21.44
CA GLY A 14 -25.91 -13.85 20.96
C GLY A 14 -24.41 -13.94 20.69
N HIS A 15 -24.02 -14.23 19.45
CA HIS A 15 -22.67 -14.00 18.98
C HIS A 15 -22.73 -13.16 17.71
N THR A 16 -22.29 -11.92 17.88
CA THR A 16 -22.01 -10.93 16.82
C THR A 16 -21.25 -11.56 15.65
N PRO A 17 -21.53 -11.17 14.40
CA PRO A 17 -20.75 -11.64 13.25
C PRO A 17 -19.34 -11.07 13.41
N VAL A 18 -18.41 -11.92 13.81
CA VAL A 18 -16.98 -11.61 13.74
C VAL A 18 -16.70 -11.45 12.26
N ALA A 19 -16.29 -10.24 11.85
CA ALA A 19 -15.85 -9.98 10.49
C ALA A 19 -14.68 -10.93 10.20
N GLU A 20 -14.95 -12.06 9.57
CA GLU A 20 -13.95 -12.92 8.97
C GLU A 20 -13.27 -12.10 7.88
N ASN A 21 -12.18 -11.45 8.28
CA ASN A 21 -11.29 -10.80 7.35
C ASN A 21 -10.57 -11.97 6.63
N PRO A 22 -10.81 -12.21 5.32
CA PRO A 22 -10.38 -13.42 4.60
C PRO A 22 -8.85 -13.57 4.48
N HIS A 23 -8.10 -12.68 5.12
CA HIS A 23 -6.64 -12.64 5.18
C HIS A 23 -6.06 -13.14 6.51
N ALA A 24 -6.90 -13.54 7.48
CA ALA A 24 -6.45 -14.14 8.73
C ALA A 24 -5.79 -15.52 8.53
N GLU A 25 -6.29 -16.32 7.58
CA GLU A 25 -5.76 -17.66 7.28
C GLU A 25 -4.32 -17.61 6.72
N TYR A 26 -3.93 -16.49 6.09
CA TYR A 26 -2.63 -16.32 5.44
C TYR A 26 -1.57 -15.61 6.31
N GLY A 27 -1.83 -15.38 7.61
CA GLY A 27 -0.91 -14.66 8.50
C GLY A 27 -0.64 -13.21 8.07
N LEU A 28 -1.46 -12.67 7.17
CA LEU A 28 -1.28 -11.34 6.59
C LEU A 28 -1.71 -10.25 7.60
N THR A 29 -2.63 -10.57 8.51
CA THR A 29 -3.06 -9.67 9.59
C THR A 29 -1.89 -9.26 10.49
N GLU A 30 -1.05 -10.20 10.91
CA GLU A 30 0.10 -9.93 11.78
C GLU A 30 1.20 -9.14 11.07
N ASN A 31 1.42 -9.44 9.78
CA ASN A 31 2.34 -8.67 8.95
C ASN A 31 1.83 -7.23 8.73
N ILE A 32 0.53 -7.05 8.50
CA ILE A 32 -0.11 -5.72 8.40
C ILE A 32 0.01 -4.98 9.74
N GLN A 33 -0.23 -5.64 10.88
CA GLN A 33 -0.06 -5.05 12.21
C GLN A 33 1.37 -4.54 12.43
N ARG A 34 2.39 -5.34 12.08
CA ARG A 34 3.81 -4.96 12.18
C ARG A 34 4.19 -3.80 11.25
N ILE A 35 3.55 -3.69 10.08
CA ILE A 35 3.77 -2.58 9.14
C ILE A 35 3.15 -1.29 9.69
N VAL A 36 1.93 -1.36 10.21
CA VAL A 36 1.23 -0.18 10.79
C VAL A 36 1.95 0.32 12.04
N GLU A 37 2.50 -0.57 12.86
CA GLU A 37 3.25 -0.21 14.06
C GLU A 37 4.63 0.41 13.75
N SER A 38 5.28 -0.04 12.66
CA SER A 38 6.54 0.56 12.20
C SER A 38 6.35 1.91 11.49
N GLU A 39 5.17 2.19 10.92
CA GLU A 39 4.80 3.52 10.40
C GLU A 39 4.60 4.58 11.51
N LYS A 40 4.00 4.21 12.65
CA LYS A 40 3.66 5.17 13.71
C LYS A 40 4.89 5.79 14.40
N ALA A 41 6.06 5.14 14.30
CA ALA A 41 7.30 5.63 14.89
C ALA A 41 8.14 6.54 13.97
N ASN A 42 7.74 6.72 12.70
CA ASN A 42 8.55 7.45 11.70
C ASN A 42 7.90 8.77 11.21
N ALA A 43 6.88 9.27 11.91
CA ALA A 43 6.15 10.48 11.52
C ALA A 43 6.78 11.80 12.01
N ASP A 44 7.88 11.75 12.77
CA ASP A 44 8.49 12.95 13.34
C ASP A 44 9.87 13.22 12.74
N LYS A 45 9.93 14.33 12.00
CA LYS A 45 11.11 15.02 11.44
C LYS A 45 11.52 14.50 10.06
N VAL A 46 11.02 15.19 9.03
CA VAL A 46 11.67 15.29 7.73
C VAL A 46 12.64 16.47 7.80
N PRO A 47 13.92 16.28 8.21
CA PRO A 47 14.92 17.26 7.86
C PRO A 47 15.05 17.27 6.34
N LYS A 48 15.12 18.47 5.75
CA LYS A 48 15.53 18.69 4.36
C LYS A 48 17.01 18.31 4.24
N GLN A 49 17.30 17.03 4.39
CA GLN A 49 18.63 16.47 4.28
C GLN A 49 18.73 15.97 2.85
N LYS A 50 19.52 16.69 2.05
CA LYS A 50 19.92 16.30 0.70
C LYS A 50 20.18 14.80 0.73
N VAL A 51 19.34 14.03 0.03
CA VAL A 51 19.40 12.58 0.13
C VAL A 51 20.72 12.17 -0.52
N ASP A 52 21.68 11.81 0.32
CA ASP A 52 22.99 11.36 -0.14
C ASP A 52 22.81 10.05 -0.91
N LEU A 53 23.53 9.89 -2.03
CA LEU A 53 23.32 8.76 -2.93
C LEU A 53 23.52 7.41 -2.22
N GLN A 54 24.39 7.37 -1.20
CA GLN A 54 24.61 6.18 -0.37
C GLN A 54 23.44 5.92 0.57
N THR A 55 22.76 6.95 1.05
CA THR A 55 21.55 6.79 1.86
C THR A 55 20.40 6.20 1.03
N LEU A 56 20.20 6.63 -0.22
CA LEU A 56 19.19 6.05 -1.13
C LEU A 56 19.38 4.54 -1.32
N GLN A 57 20.63 4.08 -1.48
CA GLN A 57 20.94 2.67 -1.73
C GLN A 57 20.67 1.76 -0.52
N THR A 58 20.59 2.33 0.68
CA THR A 58 20.33 1.59 1.93
C THR A 58 18.87 1.65 2.36
N LEU A 59 18.03 2.45 1.69
CA LEU A 59 16.62 2.59 2.04
C LEU A 59 15.87 1.28 1.80
N PRO A 60 14.86 0.98 2.65
CA PRO A 60 13.86 -0.01 2.32
C PRO A 60 13.20 0.31 0.97
N THR A 61 12.85 -0.72 0.20
CA THR A 61 12.33 -0.59 -1.18
C THR A 61 11.22 0.46 -1.31
N ARG A 62 10.27 0.47 -0.38
CA ARG A 62 9.16 1.42 -0.39
C ARG A 62 9.64 2.87 -0.27
N ALA A 63 10.51 3.15 0.71
CA ALA A 63 11.05 4.48 0.93
C ALA A 63 11.89 4.97 -0.26
N TYR A 64 12.68 4.08 -0.88
CA TYR A 64 13.42 4.41 -2.10
C TYR A 64 12.48 4.85 -3.22
N LEU A 65 11.42 4.08 -3.49
CA LEU A 65 10.46 4.42 -4.54
C LEU A 65 9.70 5.71 -4.23
N ASP A 66 9.28 5.90 -2.98
CA ASP A 66 8.55 7.08 -2.50
C ASP A 66 9.37 8.37 -2.67
N GLN A 67 10.68 8.31 -2.48
CA GLN A 67 11.58 9.47 -2.62
C GLN A 67 12.09 9.73 -4.05
N THR A 68 12.08 8.72 -4.92
CA THR A 68 12.70 8.82 -6.26
C THR A 68 11.68 9.00 -7.38
N VAL A 69 10.73 8.07 -7.53
CA VAL A 69 9.93 7.95 -8.76
C VAL A 69 8.43 8.03 -8.54
N VAL A 70 7.94 7.74 -7.34
CA VAL A 70 6.49 7.72 -7.05
C VAL A 70 5.81 9.07 -7.32
N PRO A 71 6.36 10.24 -6.91
CA PRO A 71 5.67 11.51 -7.12
C PRO A 71 5.42 11.82 -8.61
N ILE A 72 6.43 11.61 -9.46
CA ILE A 72 6.32 11.85 -10.90
C ILE A 72 5.43 10.80 -11.58
N LEU A 73 5.47 9.54 -11.14
CA LEU A 73 4.62 8.48 -11.66
C LEU A 73 3.15 8.71 -11.35
N LEU A 74 2.80 9.12 -10.13
CA LEU A 74 1.40 9.42 -9.76
C LEU A 74 0.82 10.53 -10.65
N GLN A 75 1.61 11.57 -10.91
CA GLN A 75 1.18 12.65 -11.79
C GLN A 75 1.07 12.20 -13.25
N GLY A 76 2.06 11.46 -13.75
CA GLY A 76 2.06 10.93 -15.11
C GLY A 76 0.91 9.95 -15.38
N LEU A 77 0.63 9.06 -14.43
CA LEU A 77 -0.48 8.11 -14.51
C LEU A 77 -1.84 8.82 -14.48
N SER A 78 -1.98 9.90 -13.71
CA SER A 78 -3.21 10.70 -13.68
C SER A 78 -3.49 11.35 -15.05
N VAL A 79 -2.46 11.88 -15.72
CA VAL A 79 -2.59 12.44 -17.07
C VAL A 79 -2.86 11.33 -18.10
N LEU A 80 -2.13 10.22 -18.01
CA LEU A 80 -2.30 9.07 -18.90
C LEU A 80 -3.74 8.51 -18.85
N ALA A 81 -4.30 8.36 -17.64
CA ALA A 81 -5.65 7.86 -17.44
C ALA A 81 -6.73 8.78 -18.04
N LYS A 82 -6.46 10.08 -18.09
CA LYS A 82 -7.34 11.09 -18.67
C LYS A 82 -7.26 11.12 -20.20
N GLU A 83 -6.06 11.16 -20.77
CA GLU A 83 -5.84 11.31 -22.21
C GLU A 83 -6.04 10.00 -22.98
N ARG A 84 -5.77 8.85 -22.35
CA ARG A 84 -5.83 7.50 -22.95
C ARG A 84 -5.23 7.43 -24.38
N PRO A 85 -3.96 7.84 -24.54
CA PRO A 85 -3.31 7.84 -25.85
C PRO A 85 -3.14 6.42 -26.41
N PRO A 86 -2.98 6.27 -27.75
CA PRO A 86 -2.85 4.97 -28.39
C PRO A 86 -1.62 4.18 -27.95
N ASN A 87 -0.52 4.87 -27.61
CA ASN A 87 0.71 4.28 -27.08
C ASN A 87 0.94 4.72 -25.63
N PRO A 88 0.31 4.07 -24.63
CA PRO A 88 0.33 4.54 -23.25
C PRO A 88 1.73 4.51 -22.60
N ILE A 89 2.54 3.50 -22.93
CA ILE A 89 3.89 3.35 -22.38
C ILE A 89 4.82 4.45 -22.91
N GLU A 90 4.80 4.68 -24.23
CA GLU A 90 5.61 5.71 -24.88
C GLU A 90 5.25 7.11 -24.39
N PHE A 91 3.94 7.37 -24.23
CA PHE A 91 3.46 8.61 -23.63
C PHE A 91 4.00 8.79 -22.21
N LEU A 92 3.88 7.77 -21.35
CA LEU A 92 4.34 7.87 -19.97
C LEU A 92 5.86 8.07 -19.90
N ALA A 93 6.64 7.32 -20.67
CA ALA A 93 8.10 7.50 -20.74
C ALA A 93 8.48 8.93 -21.16
N THR A 94 7.80 9.45 -22.19
CA THR A 94 7.98 10.84 -22.64
C THR A 94 7.59 11.84 -21.56
N PHE A 95 6.48 11.60 -20.86
CA PHE A 95 6.04 12.43 -19.74
C PHE A 95 7.11 12.48 -18.64
N LEU A 96 7.67 11.32 -18.25
CA LEU A 96 8.72 11.24 -17.23
C LEU A 96 9.96 12.03 -17.66
N LEU A 97 10.44 11.85 -18.89
CA LEU A 97 11.63 12.55 -19.39
C LEU A 97 11.44 14.07 -19.47
N LYS A 98 10.25 14.54 -19.89
CA LYS A 98 9.95 15.98 -20.01
C LYS A 98 9.78 16.68 -18.67
N ASN A 99 9.34 15.96 -17.64
CA ASN A 99 9.08 16.53 -16.31
C ASN A 99 10.17 16.21 -15.29
N LYS A 100 11.16 15.37 -15.64
CA LYS A 100 12.22 14.88 -14.75
C LYS A 100 12.85 15.96 -13.85
N SER A 101 13.28 17.10 -14.42
CA SER A 101 13.96 18.17 -13.67
C SER A 101 13.12 18.76 -12.56
N GLN A 102 11.80 18.82 -12.72
CA GLN A 102 10.88 19.37 -11.70
C GLN A 102 10.78 18.49 -10.45
N PHE A 103 11.18 17.22 -10.55
CA PHE A 103 11.08 16.24 -9.47
C PHE A 103 12.44 15.86 -8.89
N GLU A 104 13.54 15.93 -9.65
CA GLU A 104 14.89 15.67 -9.10
C GLU A 104 15.35 16.75 -8.12
N ASP A 105 15.06 18.04 -8.38
CA ASP A 105 15.51 19.14 -7.52
C ASP A 105 14.73 19.26 -6.20
N ARG A 106 13.67 18.46 -6.05
CA ARG A 106 12.78 18.46 -4.87
C ARG A 106 13.15 17.40 -3.83
N SER A 107 14.04 16.47 -4.17
CA SER A 107 14.51 15.39 -3.30
C SER A 107 15.86 15.71 -2.65
#